data_AF-A0AAN0KF54-F1
#
_entry.id   AF-A0AAN0KF54-F1
#
_cell.length_a   1.000
_cell.length_b   1.000
_cell.length_c   1.000
_cell.angle_alpha   90.00
_cell.angle_beta   90.00
_cell.angle_gamma   90.00
#
_symmetry.space_group_name_H-M   'P 1'
#
loop_
_entity.id
_entity.type
_entity.pdbx_description
1 polymer ?
#
loop_
_entity_poly.entity_id
_entity_poly.type
_entity_poly.pdbx_seq_one_letter_code
_entity_poly.pdbx_strand_id
1 'polypeptide(L)' 'MLYENPSVVVTQDELCIPPSFYRFLDDSTYVVRYILQSKKYGDSRRSVVSAIVFTNDGVRSVPLRKDEAAYY' A
#
# COMPACT_ATOMS: atom_id res chain seq x y z
N MET A 1 8.15 -18.28 4.72
CA MET A 1 7.93 -17.01 4.01
C MET A 1 8.08 -15.90 5.03
N LEU A 2 9.15 -15.11 4.91
CA LEU A 2 9.37 -13.96 5.79
C LEU A 2 8.26 -12.94 5.51
N TYR A 3 7.36 -12.74 6.46
CA TYR A 3 6.49 -11.57 6.46
C TYR A 3 7.40 -10.37 6.71
N GLU A 4 7.91 -9.77 5.64
CA GLU A 4 8.61 -8.51 5.73
C GLU A 4 7.58 -7.46 6.18
N ASN A 5 7.71 -7.03 7.43
CA ASN A 5 7.02 -5.87 7.98
C ASN A 5 7.98 -4.69 7.81
N PRO A 6 7.99 -4.02 6.64
CA PRO A 6 8.83 -2.85 6.45
C PRO A 6 8.46 -1.80 7.51
N SER A 7 9.43 -0.97 7.88
CA SER A 7 9.17 0.20 8.70
C SER A 7 8.40 1.24 7.87
N VAL A 8 7.11 1.01 7.67
CA VAL A 8 6.20 1.95 7.01
C VAL A 8 5.87 3.06 8.00
N VAL A 9 5.87 4.29 7.51
CA VAL A 9 5.50 5.48 8.30
C VAL A 9 4.35 6.19 7.62
N VAL A 10 3.52 6.87 8.41
CA VAL A 10 2.49 7.77 7.89
C VAL A 10 2.99 9.20 8.11
N THR A 11 3.17 9.96 7.02
CA THR A 11 3.61 11.36 7.07
C THR A 11 2.71 12.18 6.17
N GLN A 12 2.24 13.34 6.64
CA GLN A 12 1.33 14.20 5.87
C GLN A 12 0.10 13.45 5.34
N ASP A 13 -0.46 12.55 6.16
CA ASP A 13 -1.60 11.67 5.81
C ASP A 13 -1.34 10.66 4.68
N GLU A 14 -0.09 10.50 4.25
CA GLU A 14 0.32 9.53 3.22
C GLU A 14 1.07 8.34 3.84
N LEU A 15 0.85 7.15 3.28
CA LEU A 15 1.58 5.95 3.65
C LEU A 15 2.91 5.89 2.90
N CYS A 16 4.02 6.13 3.60
CA CYS A 16 5.34 6.13 3.00
C CYS A 16 6.00 4.75 3.13
N ILE A 17 6.24 4.10 1.99
CA ILE A 17 6.90 2.80 1.89
C ILE A 17 8.38 3.04 1.54
N PRO A 18 9.34 2.51 2.31
CA PRO A 18 10.75 2.72 2.02
C PRO A 18 11.14 2.02 0.70
N PRO A 19 11.97 2.65 -0.15
CA PRO A 19 12.37 2.07 -1.44
C PRO A 19 13.18 0.78 -1.30
N SER A 20 13.73 0.51 -0.11
CA SER A 20 14.40 -0.76 0.20
C SER A 20 13.45 -1.95 0.38
N PHE A 21 12.15 -1.70 0.61
CA PHE A 21 11.17 -2.76 0.82
C PHE A 21 10.81 -3.47 -0.48
N TYR A 22 10.63 -2.70 -1.55
CA TYR A 22 10.25 -3.26 -2.84
C TYR A 22 10.72 -2.35 -3.97
N ARG A 23 11.32 -2.96 -5.00
CA ARG A 23 11.69 -2.24 -6.22
C ARG A 23 10.51 -2.28 -7.17
N PHE A 24 9.69 -1.23 -7.14
CA PHE A 24 8.60 -1.05 -8.10
C PHE A 24 9.19 -0.83 -9.50
N LEU A 25 8.57 -1.46 -10.49
CA LEU A 25 8.85 -1.22 -11.90
C LEU A 25 8.06 0.01 -12.33
N ASP A 26 8.69 0.84 -13.14
CA ASP A 26 8.01 1.97 -13.77
C ASP A 26 6.93 1.46 -14.73
N ASP A 27 5.93 2.31 -14.96
CA ASP A 27 4.76 2.07 -15.83
C ASP A 27 3.98 0.80 -15.50
N SER A 28 4.07 0.36 -14.23
CA SER A 28 3.41 -0.83 -13.72
C SER A 28 2.37 -0.49 -12.65
N THR A 29 1.25 -1.22 -12.66
CA THR A 29 0.20 -1.13 -11.66
C THR A 29 0.36 -2.22 -10.61
N TYR A 30 0.27 -1.83 -9.35
CA TYR A 30 0.37 -2.74 -8.21
C TYR A 30 -0.88 -2.65 -7.35
N VAL A 31 -1.44 -3.80 -6.97
CA VAL A 31 -2.47 -3.90 -5.94
C VAL A 31 -1.79 -4.17 -4.61
N VAL A 32 -1.90 -3.22 -3.69
CA VAL A 32 -1.31 -3.32 -2.35
C VAL A 32 -2.40 -3.50 -1.31
N ARG A 33 -2.18 -4.42 -0.38
CA ARG A 33 -3.00 -4.58 0.82
C ARG A 33 -2.15 -4.24 2.03
N TYR A 34 -2.65 -3.34 2.88
CA TYR A 34 -2.00 -2.98 4.13
C TYR A 34 -3.00 -2.98 5.29
N ILE A 35 -2.49 -3.26 6.49
CA ILE A 35 -3.28 -3.28 7.71
C ILE A 35 -2.83 -2.13 8.58
N LEU A 36 -3.72 -1.16 8.79
CA LEU A 36 -3.51 -0.09 9.75
C LEU A 36 -3.98 -0.58 11.12
N GLN A 37 -3.06 -0.69 12.08
CA GLN A 37 -3.37 -1.01 13.47
C GLN A 37 -3.11 0.22 14.34
N SER A 38 -4.10 0.65 15.11
CA SER A 38 -3.92 1.77 16.04
C SER A 38 -3.05 1.35 17.22
N LYS A 39 -2.01 2.14 17.51
CA LYS A 39 -1.20 1.96 18.73
C LYS A 39 -2.01 2.24 20.00
N LYS A 40 -3.02 3.12 19.93
CA LYS A 40 -3.85 3.53 21.07
C LYS A 40 -5.06 2.62 21.28
N TYR A 41 -5.59 2.06 20.20
CA TYR A 41 -6.78 1.19 20.21
C TYR A 41 -6.43 -0.12 19.52
N GLY A 42 -5.77 -1.04 20.25
CA GLY A 42 -5.16 -2.25 19.70
C GLY A 42 -6.10 -3.16 18.90
N ASP A 43 -7.39 -3.15 19.23
CA ASP A 43 -8.43 -3.93 18.56
C ASP A 43 -8.92 -3.29 17.26
N SER A 44 -8.56 -2.02 17.00
CA SER A 44 -8.89 -1.33 15.76
C SER A 44 -7.85 -1.66 14.69
N ARG A 45 -8.20 -2.63 13.85
CA ARG A 45 -7.48 -2.98 12.62
C ARG A 45 -8.32 -2.63 11.41
N ARG A 46 -7.73 -1.93 10.46
CA ARG A 46 -8.35 -1.62 9.16
C ARG A 46 -7.52 -2.25 8.05
N SER A 47 -8.14 -3.14 7.30
CA SER A 47 -7.58 -3.67 6.05
C SER A 47 -7.92 -2.69 4.94
N VAL A 48 -6.90 -2.17 4.27
CA VAL A 48 -7.07 -1.28 3.12
C VAL A 48 -6.43 -1.93 1.91
N VAL A 49 -7.13 -1.83 0.78
CA VAL A 49 -6.66 -2.29 -0.52
C VAL A 49 -6.65 -1.10 -1.46
N SER A 50 -5.57 -0.93 -2.20
CA SER A 50 -5.42 0.17 -3.15
C SER A 50 -4.64 -0.29 -4.37
N ALA A 51 -4.99 0.25 -5.53
CA ALA A 51 -4.17 0.14 -6.73
C ALA A 51 -3.33 1.41 -6.87
N ILE A 52 -2.04 1.22 -7.10
CA ILE A 52 -1.08 2.31 -7.30
C ILE A 52 -0.32 2.10 -8.61
N VAL A 53 -0.05 3.19 -9.31
CA VAL A 53 0.79 3.18 -10.52
C VAL A 53 2.04 3.99 -10.24
N PHE A 54 3.19 3.39 -10.55
CA PHE A 54 4.47 4.08 -10.59
C PHE A 54 4.70 4.59 -11.99
N THR A 55 4.97 5.89 -12.10
CA THR A 55 5.29 6.57 -13.36
C THR A 55 6.57 7.35 -13.16
N ASN A 56 7.19 7.79 -14.25
CA ASN A 56 8.36 8.68 -14.19
C ASN A 56 8.09 9.97 -13.39
N ASP A 57 6.82 10.41 -13.32
CA ASP A 57 6.39 11.61 -12.60
C ASP A 57 6.01 11.34 -11.12
N GLY A 58 6.12 10.08 -10.67
CA GLY A 58 5.86 9.67 -9.29
C GLY A 58 4.76 8.61 -9.15
N VAL A 59 4.19 8.53 -7.95
CA VAL A 59 3.20 7.51 -7.55
C VAL A 59 1.80 8.11 -7.55
N ARG A 60 0.84 7.40 -8.14
CA ARG A 60 -0.57 7.81 -8.14
C ARG A 60 -1.49 6.66 -7.72
N SER A 61 -2.49 6.99 -6.91
CA SER A 61 -3.60 6.07 -6.63
C SER A 61 -4.53 6.00 -7.84
N VAL A 62 -4.97 4.80 -8.19
CA VAL A 62 -5.96 4.56 -9.26
C VAL A 62 -7.11 3.72 -8.73
N PRO A 63 -8.31 3.83 -9.32
CA PRO A 63 -9.43 2.96 -8.96
C PRO A 63 -9.04 1.49 -9.16
N LEU A 64 -9.44 0.64 -8.22
CA LEU A 64 -9.37 -0.81 -8.38
C LEU A 64 -10.19 -1.22 -9.60
N ARG A 65 -9.66 -2.14 -10.40
CA ARG A 65 -10.43 -2.78 -11.46
C ARG A 65 -11.50 -3.69 -10.86
N LYS A 66 -12.56 -3.99 -11.63
CA LYS A 66 -13.70 -4.78 -11.13
C LYS A 66 -13.29 -6.17 -10.65
N ASP A 67 -12.34 -6.78 -11.34
CA ASP A 67 -11.73 -8.06 -10.99
C ASP A 67 -10.85 -7.97 -9.75
N GLU A 68 -10.09 -6.88 -9.57
CA GLU A 68 -9.28 -6.66 -8.36
C GLU A 68 -10.16 -6.41 -7.13
N ALA A 69 -11.24 -5.65 -7.28
CA ALA A 69 -12.19 -5.36 -6.21
C ALA A 69 -13.01 -6.59 -5.78
N ALA A 70 -13.17 -7.59 -6.66
CA ALA A 70 -13.96 -8.79 -6.37
C ALA A 70 -13.31 -9.70 -5.30
N TYR A 71 -12.02 -9.51 -4.99
CA TYR A 71 -11.27 -10.32 -4.03
C TYR A 71 -11.26 -9.74 -2.60
N TYR A 72 -11.92 -8.61 -2.35
CA TYR A 72 -11.84 -7.85 -1.09
C TYR A 72 -13.19 -7.30 -0.64
#